data_AF-A0A6I1QDA6-F1
#
_entry.id   AF-A0A6I1QDA6-F1
#
_cell.length_a   1.000
_cell.length_b   1.000
_cell.length_c   1.000
_cell.angle_alpha   90.00
_cell.angle_beta   90.00
_cell.angle_gamma   90.00
#
_symmetry.space_group_name_H-M   'P 1'
#
loop_
_entity.id
_entity.type
_entity.pdbx_description
1 polymer ?
#
loop_
_entity_poly.entity_id
_entity_poly.type
_entity_poly.pdbx_seq_one_letter_code
_entity_poly.pdbx_strand_id
1 'polypeptide(L)' 'MAQRKVLTSRVIDVLAKLGFVEENREGDLIAFYRPQPGVVPTAIVLLTAYEDYVLDDILVMIRAAGENDELFLKELDATL' A
#
# COMPACT_ATOMS: atom_id res chain seq x y z
N MET A 1 14.89 -7.73 -16.99
CA MET A 1 15.13 -6.72 -15.93
C MET A 1 14.75 -7.38 -14.61
N ALA A 2 15.55 -7.23 -13.54
CA ALA A 2 15.22 -7.84 -12.25
C ALA A 2 14.07 -7.08 -11.60
N GLN A 3 13.05 -7.82 -11.12
CA GLN A 3 11.87 -7.24 -10.48
C GLN A 3 12.23 -6.78 -9.06
N ARG A 4 11.95 -5.51 -8.73
CA ARG A 4 12.24 -4.96 -7.39
C ARG A 4 11.23 -5.55 -6.40
N LYS A 5 11.76 -6.23 -5.38
CA LYS A 5 10.97 -6.76 -4.26
C LYS A 5 10.96 -5.79 -3.08
N VAL A 6 9.85 -5.74 -2.35
CA VAL A 6 9.61 -4.82 -1.24
C VAL A 6 8.97 -5.58 -0.09
N LEU A 7 9.50 -5.44 1.13
CA LEU A 7 8.93 -6.08 2.32
C LEU A 7 7.50 -5.58 2.59
N THR A 8 6.60 -6.50 2.90
CA THR A 8 5.20 -6.20 3.22
C THR A 8 5.06 -5.19 4.35
N SER A 9 5.89 -5.29 5.40
CA SER A 9 5.90 -4.34 6.52
C SER A 9 6.19 -2.90 6.07
N ARG A 10 7.12 -2.71 5.13
CA ARG A 10 7.44 -1.37 4.59
C ARG A 10 6.27 -0.79 3.81
N VAL A 11 5.52 -1.61 3.08
CA VAL A 11 4.32 -1.16 2.38
C VAL A 11 3.29 -0.66 3.38
N ILE A 12 3.05 -1.41 4.47
CA ILE A 12 2.12 -1.03 5.54
C ILE A 12 2.54 0.30 6.18
N ASP A 13 3.82 0.48 6.51
CA ASP A 13 4.34 1.71 7.09
C ASP A 13 4.14 2.92 6.17
N VAL A 14 4.38 2.76 4.87
CA VAL A 14 4.16 3.82 3.88
C VAL A 14 2.68 4.15 3.74
N LEU A 15 1.80 3.14 3.66
CA LEU A 15 0.36 3.35 3.62
C LEU A 15 -0.11 4.17 4.83
N ALA A 16 0.34 3.81 6.03
CA ALA A 16 0.03 4.56 7.25
C ALA A 16 0.51 6.03 7.18
N LYS A 17 1.73 6.28 6.67
CA LYS A 17 2.25 7.65 6.45
C LYS A 17 1.43 8.45 5.45
N LEU A 18 0.89 7.81 4.43
CA LEU A 18 0.01 8.44 3.45
C LEU A 18 -1.42 8.69 3.99
N GLY A 19 -1.70 8.27 5.23
CA GLY A 19 -2.98 8.47 5.90
C GLY A 19 -4.00 7.37 5.59
N PHE A 20 -3.56 6.23 5.09
CA PHE A 20 -4.39 5.03 5.07
C PHE A 20 -4.54 4.49 6.49
N VAL A 21 -5.74 4.01 6.78
CA VAL A 21 -6.14 3.41 8.05
C VAL A 21 -6.48 1.96 7.78
N GLU A 22 -6.00 1.05 8.63
CA GLU A 22 -6.44 -0.35 8.63
C GLU A 22 -7.94 -0.41 8.96
N GLU A 23 -8.76 -0.89 8.03
CA GLU A 23 -10.21 -1.06 8.21
C GLU A 23 -10.53 -2.39 8.87
N ASN A 24 -9.93 -3.45 8.33
CA ASN A 24 -10.24 -4.83 8.70
C ASN A 24 -9.03 -5.73 8.46
N ARG A 25 -8.96 -6.79 9.25
CA ARG A 25 -7.99 -7.87 9.11
C ARG A 25 -8.71 -9.21 9.21
N GLU A 26 -8.60 -10.00 8.15
CA GLU A 26 -9.20 -11.33 8.07
C GLU A 26 -8.14 -12.34 7.64
N GLY A 27 -7.66 -13.15 8.60
CA GLY A 27 -6.53 -14.04 8.39
C GLY A 27 -5.29 -13.27 7.94
N ASP A 28 -4.79 -13.61 6.75
CA ASP A 28 -3.64 -12.96 6.13
C ASP A 28 -4.02 -11.77 5.24
N LEU A 29 -5.27 -11.34 5.20
CA LEU A 29 -5.69 -10.18 4.42
C LEU A 29 -5.86 -8.96 5.32
N ILE A 30 -5.28 -7.83 4.94
CA ILE A 30 -5.50 -6.53 5.59
C ILE A 30 -6.08 -5.57 4.55
N ALA A 31 -7.23 -4.96 4.86
CA ALA A 31 -7.81 -3.88 4.09
C ALA A 31 -7.40 -2.52 4.68
N PHE A 32 -6.91 -1.63 3.84
CA PHE A 32 -6.55 -0.26 4.16
C PHE A 32 -7.42 0.71 3.36
N TYR A 33 -7.99 1.71 4.00
CA TYR A 33 -8.75 2.77 3.31
C TYR A 33 -8.21 4.14 3.71
N ARG A 34 -8.37 5.12 2.82
CA ARG A 34 -8.02 6.51 3.14
C ARG A 34 -9.29 7.35 3.29
N PRO A 35 -9.59 7.90 4.48
CA PRO A 35 -10.74 8.77 4.66
C PRO A 35 -10.56 10.06 3.86
N GLN A 36 -11.45 10.33 2.89
CA GLN A 36 -11.45 11.57 2.11
C GLN A 36 -12.86 12.18 2.09
N PRO A 37 -13.05 13.43 2.55
CA PRO A 37 -14.36 14.07 2.54
C PRO A 37 -14.95 14.19 1.13
N GLY A 38 -16.16 13.69 0.92
CA GLY A 38 -16.87 13.80 -0.36
C GLY A 38 -16.41 12.83 -1.45
N VAL A 39 -15.55 11.86 -1.12
CA VAL A 39 -15.06 10.82 -2.04
C VAL A 39 -15.44 9.45 -1.49
N VAL A 40 -15.84 8.53 -2.36
CA VAL A 40 -16.06 7.13 -1.97
C VAL A 40 -14.70 6.53 -1.57
N PRO A 41 -14.54 5.99 -0.34
CA PRO A 41 -13.27 5.45 0.10
C PRO A 41 -12.83 4.31 -0.83
N THR A 42 -11.59 4.39 -1.32
CA THR A 42 -10.98 3.27 -2.04
C THR A 42 -10.11 2.48 -1.06
N ALA A 43 -10.22 1.15 -1.12
CA ALA A 43 -9.48 0.25 -0.26
C ALA A 43 -8.34 -0.43 -1.02
N ILE A 44 -7.19 -0.56 -0.37
CA ILE A 44 -6.06 -1.38 -0.77
C ILE A 44 -6.08 -2.62 0.10
N VAL A 45 -6.11 -3.81 -0.49
CA VAL A 45 -6.07 -5.08 0.25
C VAL A 45 -4.70 -5.71 0.06
N LEU A 46 -3.98 -5.93 1.16
CA LEU A 46 -2.70 -6.62 1.18
C LEU A 46 -2.87 -8.04 1.73
N LEU A 47 -2.30 -9.01 1.05
CA LEU A 47 -2.06 -10.37 1.54
C LEU A 47 -0.71 -10.44 2.29
N THR A 48 -0.75 -10.50 3.62
CA THR A 48 0.44 -10.57 4.48
C THR A 48 1.07 -11.95 4.59
N ALA A 49 0.50 -12.97 3.95
CA ALA A 49 1.13 -14.29 3.83
C ALA A 49 2.46 -14.23 3.06
N TYR A 50 2.67 -13.17 2.25
CA TYR A 50 3.91 -12.92 1.55
C TYR A 50 4.82 -12.00 2.38
N GLU A 51 6.10 -12.39 2.48
CA GLU A 51 7.14 -11.58 3.10
C GLU A 51 7.51 -10.37 2.22
N ASP A 52 7.49 -10.57 0.90
CA ASP A 52 7.78 -9.55 -0.09
C ASP A 52 6.73 -9.46 -1.20
N TYR A 53 6.55 -8.24 -1.69
CA TYR A 53 5.77 -7.90 -2.86
C TYR A 53 6.68 -7.49 -4.01
N VAL A 54 6.23 -7.78 -5.21
CA VAL A 54 6.69 -7.09 -6.41
C VAL A 54 6.25 -5.63 -6.33
N LEU A 55 7.19 -4.69 -6.50
CA LEU A 55 6.88 -3.26 -6.45
C LEU A 55 5.81 -2.87 -7.49
N ASP A 56 5.91 -3.38 -8.72
CA ASP A 56 4.96 -3.04 -9.78
C ASP A 56 3.51 -3.40 -9.43
N ASP A 57 3.29 -4.52 -8.74
CA ASP A 57 1.96 -4.95 -8.30
C ASP A 57 1.39 -3.99 -7.23
N ILE A 58 2.25 -3.50 -6.34
CA ILE A 58 1.86 -2.46 -5.38
C ILE A 58 1.49 -1.17 -6.11
N LEU A 59 2.30 -0.74 -7.08
CA LEU A 59 2.03 0.49 -7.82
C LEU A 59 0.71 0.43 -8.62
N VAL A 60 0.31 -0.76 -9.08
CA VAL A 60 -1.03 -0.97 -9.66
C VAL A 60 -2.11 -0.70 -8.60
N MET A 61 -1.99 -1.25 -7.39
CA MET A 61 -2.96 -1.01 -6.31
C MET A 61 -3.01 0.46 -5.88
N ILE A 62 -1.86 1.12 -5.75
CA ILE A 62 -1.75 2.54 -5.40
C ILE A 62 -2.48 3.41 -6.45
N ARG A 63 -2.21 3.19 -7.74
CA ARG A 63 -2.88 3.95 -8.81
C ARG A 63 -4.38 3.65 -8.88
N ALA A 64 -4.79 2.40 -8.65
CA ALA A 64 -6.21 2.03 -8.57
C ALA A 64 -6.92 2.71 -7.39
N ALA A 65 -6.20 3.00 -6.30
CA ALA A 65 -6.68 3.79 -5.18
C ALA A 65 -6.74 5.32 -5.46
N GLY A 66 -6.38 5.76 -6.67
CA GLY A 66 -6.32 7.18 -7.03
C GLY A 66 -5.14 7.91 -6.39
N GLU A 67 -4.17 7.18 -5.84
CA GLU A 67 -3.00 7.74 -5.18
C GLU A 67 -1.84 8.01 -6.15
N ASN A 68 -0.97 8.93 -5.76
CA ASN A 68 0.23 9.29 -6.51
C ASN A 68 1.35 8.25 -6.25
N ASP A 69 1.76 7.54 -7.31
CA ASP A 69 2.82 6.53 -7.24
C ASP A 69 4.21 7.11 -7.00
N GLU A 70 4.51 8.32 -7.51
CA GLU A 70 5.77 9.02 -7.19
C GLU A 70 5.88 9.36 -5.69
N LEU A 71 4.78 9.80 -5.08
CA LEU A 71 4.75 10.08 -3.65
C LEU A 71 4.94 8.79 -2.83
N PHE A 72 4.27 7.72 -3.22
CA PHE A 72 4.46 6.40 -2.60
C PHE A 72 5.92 5.94 -2.68
N LEU A 73 6.55 6.03 -3.86
CA LEU A 73 7.94 5.65 -4.07
C LEU A 73 8.90 6.48 -3.22
N LYS A 74 8.65 7.79 -3.12
CA LYS A 74 9.45 8.70 -2.29
C LYS A 74 9.40 8.31 -0.81
N GLU A 75 8.21 8.03 -0.28
CA GLU A 75 8.04 7.60 1.12
C GLU A 75 8.64 6.21 1.37
N LEU A 76 8.53 5.31 0.39
CA LEU A 76 9.12 3.99 0.44
C LEU A 76 10.65 4.05 0.48
N ASP A 77 11.27 4.89 -0.33
CA ASP A 77 12.73 5.06 -0.33
C ASP A 77 13.22 5.78 0.95
N ALA A 78 12.38 6.63 1.56
CA ALA A 78 12.67 7.26 2.85
C ALA A 78 12.54 6.31 4.06
N THR A 79 12.04 5.09 3.88
CA THR A 79 11.95 4.04 4.92
C THR A 79 13.12 3.04 4.87
N LEU A 80 14.24 3.41 4.23
CA LEU A 80 15.48 2.64 4.19
C LEU A 80 16.28 2.69 5.50
#